data_AF-A0A7W3PBT1-F1
#
_entry.id   AF-A0A7W3PBT1-F1
#
_cell.length_a   1.000
_cell.length_b   1.000
_cell.length_c   1.000
_cell.angle_alpha   90.00
_cell.angle_beta   90.00
_cell.angle_gamma   90.00
#
_symmetry.space_group_name_H-M   'P 1'
#
loop_
_entity.id
_entity.type
_entity.pdbx_description
1 polymer ?
#
loop_
_entity_poly.entity_id
_entity_poly.type
_entity_poly.pdbx_seq_one_letter_code
_entity_poly.pdbx_strand_id
1 'polypeptide(L)'
;MRDLSYLFVMTYGRSGSTLLSGLLNAQPGWLIRGENHDAVHHLYDFHRAMERASEAGPTDALRMRTHPWFGAADYPRRKALAKTRRLVLDTVLRPKEDTRVTGFKEIRWYQPDLPEYVAWLREVFPGARFLVNTRDHADVLKSKWWADGDKSDQLAGIERRILDVADDLGDAAYRVHYDEYVADPSTLAAMYAWLGEPYDEEQVRATMAVRHST
;
A
#
# COMPACT_ATOMS: atom_id res chain seq x y z
N MET A 1 -21.08 7.83 -5.66
CA MET A 1 -19.93 7.31 -4.89
C MET A 1 -19.14 8.54 -4.47
N ARG A 2 -18.76 8.71 -3.20
CA ARG A 2 -17.98 9.90 -2.78
C ARG A 2 -16.67 9.94 -3.57
N ASP A 3 -16.24 11.14 -3.95
CA ASP A 3 -14.96 11.31 -4.65
C ASP A 3 -13.83 11.17 -3.62
N LEU A 4 -13.14 10.02 -3.66
CA LEU A 4 -12.08 9.66 -2.72
C LEU A 4 -10.77 9.54 -3.47
N SER A 5 -9.72 10.12 -2.91
CA SER A 5 -8.35 9.83 -3.31
C SER A 5 -7.78 8.68 -2.48
N TYR A 6 -6.85 7.93 -3.05
CA TYR A 6 -6.28 6.74 -2.43
C TYR A 6 -4.77 6.89 -2.24
N LEU A 7 -4.28 6.65 -1.03
CA LEU A 7 -2.85 6.63 -0.72
C LEU A 7 -2.48 5.37 0.07
N PHE A 8 -1.55 4.57 -0.45
CA PHE A 8 -1.02 3.40 0.24
C PHE A 8 0.40 3.67 0.72
N VAL A 9 0.70 3.36 1.98
CA VAL A 9 2.06 3.53 2.53
C VAL A 9 2.82 2.22 2.38
N MET A 10 3.88 2.26 1.58
CA MET A 10 4.78 1.14 1.26
C MET A 10 6.04 1.21 2.10
N THR A 11 6.31 0.17 2.88
CA THR A 11 7.48 0.13 3.77
C THR A 11 7.75 -1.29 4.29
N TYR A 12 8.64 -1.42 5.27
CA TYR A 12 8.93 -2.64 6.01
C TYR A 12 8.91 -2.39 7.52
N GLY A 13 8.93 -3.47 8.31
CA GLY A 13 8.85 -3.38 9.76
C GLY A 13 9.95 -2.50 10.36
N ARG A 14 9.57 -1.64 11.32
CA ARG A 14 10.47 -0.77 12.11
C ARG A 14 11.09 0.42 11.38
N SER A 15 10.56 0.77 10.22
CA SER A 15 10.94 1.95 9.44
C SER A 15 10.36 3.28 9.96
N GLY A 16 9.54 3.28 11.02
CA GLY A 16 8.86 4.50 11.49
C GLY A 16 7.56 4.85 10.75
N SER A 17 7.05 3.94 9.92
CA SER A 17 5.80 4.12 9.15
C SER A 17 4.56 4.49 9.99
N THR A 18 4.53 4.16 11.29
CA THR A 18 3.43 4.52 12.19
C THR A 18 3.44 6.02 12.51
N LEU A 19 4.63 6.61 12.71
CA LEU A 19 4.77 8.07 12.81
C LEU A 19 4.32 8.74 11.51
N LEU A 20 4.75 8.22 10.36
CA LEU A 20 4.34 8.75 9.06
C LEU A 20 2.81 8.68 8.88
N SER A 21 2.18 7.58 9.29
CA SER A 21 0.72 7.46 9.29
C SER A 21 0.05 8.47 10.25
N GLY A 22 0.69 8.81 11.37
CA GLY A 22 0.26 9.88 12.27
C GLY A 22 0.29 11.26 11.58
N LEU A 23 1.39 11.58 10.89
CA LEU A 23 1.54 12.82 10.12
C LEU A 23 0.45 12.98 9.05
N LEU A 24 0.16 11.90 8.31
CA LEU A 24 -0.90 11.88 7.31
C LEU A 24 -2.29 12.06 7.96
N ASN A 25 -2.58 11.35 9.05
CA ASN A 25 -3.88 11.42 9.72
C ASN A 25 -4.10 12.72 10.53
N ALA A 26 -3.06 13.54 10.72
CA ALA A 26 -3.21 14.88 11.28
C ALA A 26 -3.83 15.86 10.27
N GLN A 27 -3.84 15.52 8.98
CA GLN A 27 -4.39 16.37 7.93
C GLN A 27 -5.93 16.28 7.87
N PRO A 28 -6.64 17.42 7.69
CA PRO A 28 -8.09 17.42 7.57
C PRO A 28 -8.61 16.52 6.44
N GLY A 29 -9.51 15.60 6.77
CA GLY A 29 -10.13 14.68 5.80
C GLY A 29 -9.23 13.51 5.36
N TRP A 30 -8.09 13.28 6.02
CA TRP A 30 -7.26 12.10 5.79
C TRP A 30 -7.60 10.96 6.75
N LEU A 31 -7.68 9.73 6.20
CA LEU A 31 -7.89 8.52 6.98
C LEU A 31 -7.09 7.34 6.40
N ILE A 32 -5.84 7.25 6.83
CA ILE A 32 -4.91 6.15 6.54
C ILE A 32 -4.96 5.14 7.68
N ARG A 33 -5.44 3.93 7.37
CA ARG A 33 -5.53 2.81 8.31
C ARG A 33 -4.16 2.16 8.53
N GLY A 34 -4.04 1.41 9.62
CA GLY A 34 -2.86 0.59 9.88
C GLY A 34 -2.79 -0.68 9.02
N GLU A 35 -1.85 -1.55 9.37
CA GLU A 35 -1.67 -2.86 8.74
C GLU A 35 -2.95 -3.69 8.78
N ASN A 36 -3.17 -4.47 7.73
CA ASN A 36 -4.33 -5.36 7.61
C ASN A 36 -3.90 -6.83 7.46
N HIS A 37 -2.66 -7.14 7.81
CA HIS A 37 -2.09 -8.48 7.73
C HIS A 37 -2.16 -9.05 6.30
N ASP A 38 -1.86 -8.20 5.31
CA ASP A 38 -1.86 -8.56 3.89
C ASP A 38 -3.23 -8.98 3.32
N ALA A 39 -4.33 -8.68 4.02
CA ALA A 39 -5.68 -9.07 3.60
C ALA A 39 -6.04 -8.59 2.18
N VAL A 40 -5.52 -7.43 1.76
CA VAL A 40 -5.77 -6.90 0.40
C VAL A 40 -4.94 -7.64 -0.66
N HIS A 41 -3.74 -8.12 -0.33
CA HIS A 41 -2.96 -8.99 -1.21
C HIS A 41 -3.66 -10.35 -1.40
N HIS A 42 -4.29 -10.90 -0.37
CA HIS A 42 -5.10 -12.12 -0.52
C HIS A 42 -6.32 -11.95 -1.46
N LEU A 43 -6.87 -10.74 -1.56
CA LEU A 43 -7.90 -10.44 -2.57
C LEU A 43 -7.30 -10.36 -3.99
N TYR A 44 -6.05 -9.91 -4.11
CA TYR A 44 -5.29 -9.99 -5.35
C TYR A 44 -4.99 -11.44 -5.73
N ASP A 45 -4.59 -12.30 -4.78
CA ASP A 45 -4.39 -13.74 -5.01
C ASP A 45 -5.66 -14.42 -5.54
N PHE A 46 -6.80 -14.12 -4.92
CA PHE A 46 -8.11 -14.58 -5.41
C PHE A 46 -8.37 -14.13 -6.84
N HIS A 47 -8.15 -12.83 -7.14
CA HIS A 47 -8.33 -12.30 -8.48
C HIS A 47 -7.41 -12.98 -9.50
N ARG A 48 -6.13 -13.11 -9.18
CA ARG A 48 -5.12 -13.76 -10.02
C ARG A 48 -5.45 -15.22 -10.30
N ALA A 49 -5.95 -15.96 -9.30
CA ALA A 49 -6.39 -17.33 -9.49
C ALA A 49 -7.56 -17.43 -10.48
N MET A 50 -8.52 -16.51 -10.37
CA MET A 50 -9.67 -16.46 -11.28
C MET A 50 -9.30 -16.04 -12.71
N GLU A 51 -8.41 -15.07 -12.89
CA GLU A 51 -7.89 -14.68 -14.21
C GLU A 51 -7.18 -15.86 -14.87
N ARG A 52 -6.26 -16.52 -14.15
CA ARG A 52 -5.55 -17.72 -14.64
C ARG A 52 -6.51 -18.81 -15.07
N ALA A 53 -7.58 -19.07 -14.30
CA ALA A 53 -8.59 -20.05 -14.66
C ALA A 53 -9.35 -19.66 -15.94
N SER A 54 -9.62 -18.35 -16.13
CA SER A 54 -10.29 -17.84 -17.33
C SER A 54 -9.44 -17.92 -18.60
N GLU A 55 -8.12 -18.03 -18.46
CA GLU A 55 -7.13 -18.11 -19.53
C GLU A 55 -6.58 -19.52 -19.76
N ALA A 56 -7.05 -20.51 -19.00
CA ALA A 56 -6.46 -21.84 -18.95
C ALA A 56 -6.72 -22.72 -20.19
N GLY A 57 -7.35 -22.19 -21.23
CA GLY A 57 -7.61 -22.88 -22.49
C GLY A 57 -8.44 -22.08 -23.47
N PRO A 58 -8.78 -22.65 -24.65
CA PRO A 58 -9.65 -22.01 -25.62
C PRO A 58 -11.01 -21.65 -25.02
N THR A 59 -11.48 -20.43 -25.25
CA THR A 59 -12.72 -19.89 -24.66
C THR A 59 -13.92 -20.82 -24.87
N ASP A 60 -14.08 -21.38 -26.08
CA ASP A 60 -15.19 -22.30 -26.38
C ASP A 60 -15.11 -23.59 -25.56
N ALA A 61 -13.90 -24.13 -25.35
CA ALA A 61 -13.68 -25.31 -24.52
C ALA A 61 -14.03 -25.03 -23.05
N LEU A 62 -13.62 -23.87 -22.53
CA LEU A 62 -13.95 -23.43 -21.16
C LEU A 62 -15.45 -23.19 -20.94
N ARG A 63 -16.24 -23.04 -22.01
CA ARG A 63 -17.72 -22.96 -21.97
C ARG A 63 -18.42 -24.31 -22.13
N MET A 64 -17.69 -25.40 -22.38
CA MET A 64 -18.27 -26.74 -22.45
C MET A 64 -18.52 -27.29 -21.04
N ARG A 65 -19.72 -27.83 -20.80
CA ARG A 65 -20.11 -28.43 -19.49
C ARG A 65 -19.26 -29.63 -19.09
N THR A 66 -18.56 -30.24 -20.05
CA THR A 66 -17.65 -31.37 -19.85
C THR A 66 -16.22 -30.95 -19.51
N HIS A 67 -15.90 -29.66 -19.59
CA HIS A 67 -14.57 -29.14 -19.28
C HIS A 67 -14.40 -28.96 -17.75
N PRO A 68 -13.25 -29.31 -17.15
CA PRO A 68 -13.03 -29.17 -15.71
C PRO A 68 -13.11 -27.72 -15.19
N TRP A 69 -12.91 -26.75 -16.09
CA TRP A 69 -13.07 -25.31 -15.81
C TRP A 69 -14.31 -24.70 -16.46
N PHE A 70 -15.39 -25.49 -16.60
CA PHE A 70 -16.64 -25.00 -17.18
C PHE A 70 -17.10 -23.67 -16.53
N GLY A 71 -17.26 -22.64 -17.36
CA GLY A 71 -17.70 -21.29 -16.98
C GLY A 71 -16.57 -20.32 -16.62
N ALA A 72 -15.31 -20.77 -16.56
CA ALA A 72 -14.19 -19.91 -16.18
C ALA A 72 -13.91 -18.79 -17.21
N ALA A 73 -14.13 -19.06 -18.51
CA ALA A 73 -13.98 -18.06 -19.58
C ALA A 73 -14.89 -16.82 -19.42
N ASP A 74 -15.97 -16.94 -18.65
CA ASP A 74 -16.93 -15.87 -18.43
C ASP A 74 -16.69 -15.14 -17.09
N TYR A 75 -15.50 -15.26 -16.50
CA TYR A 75 -15.12 -14.56 -15.28
C TYR A 75 -15.36 -13.04 -15.43
N PRO A 76 -16.25 -12.44 -14.62
CA PRO A 76 -16.66 -11.06 -14.83
C PRO A 76 -15.66 -10.08 -14.19
N ARG A 77 -14.45 -10.00 -14.75
CA ARG A 77 -13.30 -9.22 -14.24
C ARG A 77 -13.66 -7.85 -13.71
N ARG A 78 -14.32 -7.01 -14.53
CA ARG A 78 -14.72 -5.65 -14.14
C ARG A 78 -15.66 -5.62 -12.93
N LYS A 79 -16.60 -6.55 -12.86
CA LYS A 79 -17.54 -6.69 -11.73
C LYS A 79 -16.80 -7.17 -10.48
N ALA A 80 -15.83 -8.05 -10.63
CA ALA A 80 -14.98 -8.52 -9.53
C ALA A 80 -14.17 -7.36 -8.95
N LEU A 81 -13.45 -6.58 -9.76
CA LEU A 81 -12.70 -5.39 -9.30
C LEU A 81 -13.59 -4.39 -8.57
N ALA A 82 -14.77 -4.06 -9.11
CA ALA A 82 -15.71 -3.16 -8.45
C ALA A 82 -16.21 -3.68 -7.09
N LYS A 83 -16.47 -5.00 -6.99
CA LYS A 83 -16.87 -5.64 -5.74
C LYS A 83 -15.73 -5.70 -4.73
N THR A 84 -14.51 -5.97 -5.17
CA THR A 84 -13.31 -5.90 -4.33
C THR A 84 -13.12 -4.51 -3.77
N ARG A 85 -13.21 -3.46 -4.60
CA ARG A 85 -13.12 -2.07 -4.13
C ARG A 85 -14.14 -1.79 -3.04
N ARG A 86 -15.39 -2.21 -3.26
CA ARG A 86 -16.47 -2.04 -2.29
C ARG A 86 -16.20 -2.77 -0.98
N LEU A 87 -15.75 -4.02 -1.06
CA LEU A 87 -15.40 -4.82 0.11
C LEU A 87 -14.30 -4.12 0.93
N VAL A 88 -13.20 -3.73 0.28
CA VAL A 88 -12.06 -3.07 0.95
C VAL A 88 -12.47 -1.72 1.55
N LEU A 89 -13.33 -0.94 0.87
CA LEU A 89 -13.89 0.29 1.42
C LEU A 89 -14.75 0.03 2.67
N ASP A 90 -15.58 -1.01 2.66
CA ASP A 90 -16.53 -1.29 3.73
C ASP A 90 -15.88 -1.96 4.95
N THR A 91 -14.78 -2.72 4.77
CA THR A 91 -14.21 -3.55 5.84
C THR A 91 -12.82 -3.10 6.31
N VAL A 92 -11.96 -2.64 5.39
CA VAL A 92 -10.58 -2.26 5.70
C VAL A 92 -10.50 -0.75 5.92
N LEU A 93 -10.77 0.03 4.87
CA LEU A 93 -10.54 1.48 4.83
C LEU A 93 -11.55 2.24 5.69
N ARG A 94 -12.84 1.88 5.56
CA ARG A 94 -13.97 2.45 6.33
C ARG A 94 -13.88 3.99 6.39
N PRO A 95 -13.96 4.67 5.23
CA PRO A 95 -13.94 6.13 5.18
C PRO A 95 -15.14 6.71 5.94
N LYS A 96 -14.93 7.84 6.61
CA LYS A 96 -15.95 8.62 7.30
C LYS A 96 -16.58 9.64 6.34
N GLU A 97 -17.55 10.40 6.85
CA GLU A 97 -18.27 11.42 6.06
C GLU A 97 -17.35 12.52 5.53
N ASP A 98 -16.39 12.96 6.34
CA ASP A 98 -15.41 14.00 6.06
C ASP A 98 -14.14 13.49 5.36
N THR A 99 -14.06 12.19 5.07
CA THR A 99 -12.86 11.59 4.44
C THR A 99 -12.77 11.99 2.96
N ARG A 100 -11.66 12.64 2.61
CA ARG A 100 -11.20 12.99 1.25
C ARG A 100 -10.14 12.02 0.73
N VAL A 101 -9.19 11.65 1.59
CA VAL A 101 -8.09 10.72 1.26
C VAL A 101 -8.14 9.53 2.19
N THR A 102 -8.09 8.33 1.65
CA THR A 102 -8.05 7.10 2.45
C THR A 102 -7.06 6.09 1.91
N GLY A 103 -6.69 5.13 2.75
CA GLY A 103 -5.84 4.03 2.38
C GLY A 103 -5.34 3.30 3.60
N PHE A 104 -4.22 2.60 3.46
CA PHE A 104 -3.62 1.90 4.57
C PHE A 104 -2.11 1.89 4.47
N LYS A 105 -1.47 1.70 5.61
CA LYS A 105 -0.05 1.35 5.71
C LYS A 105 0.09 -0.15 5.82
N GLU A 106 1.03 -0.72 5.08
CA GLU A 106 1.41 -2.13 5.21
C GLU A 106 2.93 -2.26 5.22
N ILE A 107 3.46 -3.30 5.88
CA ILE A 107 4.89 -3.62 5.96
C ILE A 107 5.26 -4.89 5.20
N ARG A 108 4.24 -5.58 4.66
CA ARG A 108 4.35 -6.89 3.99
C ARG A 108 4.50 -6.78 2.46
N TRP A 109 5.15 -5.73 1.97
CA TRP A 109 5.41 -5.52 0.54
C TRP A 109 6.59 -6.35 0.01
N TYR A 110 6.79 -7.55 0.55
CA TYR A 110 7.95 -8.40 0.29
C TYR A 110 7.66 -9.58 -0.65
N GLN A 111 6.44 -9.67 -1.17
CA GLN A 111 6.07 -10.73 -2.10
C GLN A 111 6.74 -10.52 -3.46
N PRO A 112 7.13 -11.59 -4.19
CA PRO A 112 7.74 -11.48 -5.50
C PRO A 112 6.82 -10.84 -6.56
N ASP A 113 5.51 -10.96 -6.39
CA ASP A 113 4.47 -10.43 -7.29
C ASP A 113 4.05 -8.99 -6.96
N LEU A 114 4.92 -8.23 -6.26
CA LEU A 114 4.65 -6.86 -5.88
C LEU A 114 4.29 -5.95 -7.06
N PRO A 115 5.00 -5.97 -8.21
CA PRO A 115 4.65 -5.12 -9.35
C PRO A 115 3.22 -5.37 -9.86
N GLU A 116 2.84 -6.64 -10.01
CA GLU A 116 1.50 -7.03 -10.47
C GLU A 116 0.42 -6.72 -9.44
N TYR A 117 0.72 -6.87 -8.15
CA TYR A 117 -0.18 -6.49 -7.07
C TYR A 117 -0.43 -4.97 -7.05
N VAL A 118 0.61 -4.16 -7.23
CA VAL A 118 0.50 -2.69 -7.30
C VAL A 118 -0.26 -2.25 -8.54
N ALA A 119 -0.02 -2.88 -9.69
CA ALA A 119 -0.79 -2.64 -10.91
C ALA A 119 -2.28 -2.93 -10.68
N TRP A 120 -2.59 -4.08 -10.08
CA TRP A 120 -3.95 -4.45 -9.72
C TRP A 120 -4.59 -3.48 -8.72
N LEU A 121 -3.85 -3.01 -7.71
CA LEU A 121 -4.34 -2.01 -6.76
C LEU A 121 -4.77 -0.73 -7.47
N ARG A 122 -4.06 -0.30 -8.52
CA ARG A 122 -4.44 0.87 -9.33
C ARG A 122 -5.68 0.63 -10.20
N GLU A 123 -5.96 -0.61 -10.56
CA GLU A 123 -7.22 -0.98 -11.24
C GLU A 123 -8.41 -1.03 -10.28
N VAL A 124 -8.20 -1.54 -9.06
CA VAL A 124 -9.22 -1.52 -8.00
C VAL A 124 -9.46 -0.10 -7.51
N PHE A 125 -8.40 0.69 -7.37
CA PHE A 125 -8.38 2.06 -6.90
C PHE A 125 -7.76 3.03 -7.93
N PRO A 126 -8.50 3.39 -9.00
CA PRO A 126 -8.11 4.42 -9.95
C PRO A 126 -7.58 5.68 -9.25
N GLY A 127 -6.40 6.15 -9.67
CA GLY A 127 -5.72 7.30 -9.09
C GLY A 127 -4.95 7.02 -7.79
N ALA A 128 -4.82 5.76 -7.37
CA ALA A 128 -4.02 5.42 -6.20
C ALA A 128 -2.56 5.89 -6.31
N ARG A 129 -2.11 6.53 -5.24
CA ARG A 129 -0.74 6.99 -5.02
C ARG A 129 -0.05 6.13 -3.94
N PHE A 130 1.27 6.13 -3.94
CA PHE A 130 2.08 5.29 -3.06
C PHE A 130 3.14 6.13 -2.34
N LEU A 131 3.10 6.16 -1.00
CA LEU A 131 4.12 6.82 -0.20
C LEU A 131 5.09 5.77 0.33
N VAL A 132 6.32 5.80 -0.17
CA VAL A 132 7.38 4.87 0.23
C VAL A 132 8.15 5.45 1.40
N ASN A 133 8.30 4.67 2.46
CA ASN A 133 9.10 5.03 3.62
C ASN A 133 10.21 4.03 3.84
N THR A 134 11.45 4.50 3.88
CA THR A 134 12.65 3.70 4.19
C THR A 134 13.32 4.21 5.46
N ARG A 135 14.29 3.45 5.98
CA ARG A 135 15.07 3.77 7.18
C ARG A 135 16.43 3.09 7.09
N ASP A 136 17.45 3.64 7.74
CA ASP A 136 18.75 2.98 7.89
C ASP A 136 18.62 1.52 8.37
N HIS A 137 19.21 0.59 7.61
CA HIS A 137 19.07 -0.85 7.88
C HIS A 137 19.73 -1.26 9.19
N ALA A 138 20.87 -0.65 9.55
CA ALA A 138 21.56 -1.00 10.78
C ALA A 138 20.70 -0.68 12.01
N ASP A 139 19.94 0.41 11.97
CA ASP A 139 18.97 0.74 13.02
C ASP A 139 17.72 -0.13 13.00
N VAL A 140 17.23 -0.50 11.82
CA VAL A 140 16.08 -1.41 11.67
C VAL A 140 16.40 -2.79 12.26
N LEU A 141 17.57 -3.34 11.94
CA LEU A 141 18.01 -4.68 12.36
C LEU A 141 18.26 -4.80 13.87
N LYS A 142 18.51 -3.70 14.59
CA LYS A 142 18.61 -3.70 16.07
C LYS A 142 17.27 -4.04 16.76
N SER A 143 16.16 -4.00 16.04
CA SER A 143 14.84 -4.24 16.61
C SER A 143 14.57 -5.72 16.89
N LYS A 144 13.83 -6.01 17.97
CA LYS A 144 13.30 -7.35 18.27
C LYS A 144 12.52 -7.99 17.12
N TRP A 145 11.90 -7.19 16.26
CA TRP A 145 11.20 -7.67 15.06
C TRP A 145 12.12 -8.43 14.10
N TRP A 146 13.42 -8.10 14.09
CA TRP A 146 14.43 -8.66 13.19
C TRP A 146 15.48 -9.49 13.94
N ALA A 147 15.22 -9.90 15.19
CA ALA A 147 16.21 -10.55 16.06
C ALA A 147 16.57 -11.98 15.65
N ASP A 148 15.75 -12.63 14.83
CA ASP A 148 15.94 -14.04 14.45
C ASP A 148 16.89 -14.17 13.26
N GLY A 149 18.16 -14.45 13.53
CA GLY A 149 19.19 -14.67 12.52
C GLY A 149 19.62 -13.38 11.79
N ASP A 150 20.55 -13.52 10.85
CA ASP A 150 20.92 -12.39 9.98
C ASP A 150 19.83 -12.18 8.92
N LYS A 151 19.27 -10.97 8.89
CA LYS A 151 18.18 -10.55 8.03
C LYS A 151 18.56 -9.41 7.09
N SER A 152 19.84 -9.07 7.01
CA SER A 152 20.36 -7.95 6.22
C SER A 152 19.98 -8.06 4.75
N ASP A 153 20.28 -9.21 4.12
CA ASP A 153 19.94 -9.46 2.71
C ASP A 153 18.43 -9.47 2.46
N GLN A 154 17.66 -10.00 3.42
CA GLN A 154 16.20 -10.00 3.33
C GLN A 154 15.67 -8.56 3.34
N LEU A 155 16.11 -7.74 4.29
CA LEU A 155 15.70 -6.34 4.41
C LEU A 155 16.09 -5.53 3.16
N ALA A 156 17.34 -5.66 2.72
CA ALA A 156 17.82 -5.01 1.49
C ALA A 156 17.03 -5.47 0.25
N GLY A 157 16.68 -6.75 0.17
CA GLY A 157 15.84 -7.30 -0.89
C GLY A 157 14.43 -6.71 -0.90
N ILE A 158 13.82 -6.51 0.27
CA ILE A 158 12.50 -5.88 0.41
C ILE A 158 12.57 -4.41 -0.02
N GLU A 159 13.55 -3.67 0.50
CA GLU A 159 13.73 -2.26 0.17
C GLU A 159 13.94 -2.04 -1.33
N ARG A 160 14.86 -2.80 -1.94
CA ARG A 160 15.08 -2.72 -3.38
C ARG A 160 13.78 -2.96 -4.16
N ARG A 161 12.99 -3.96 -3.80
CA ARG A 161 11.74 -4.26 -4.50
C ARG A 161 10.71 -3.13 -4.38
N ILE A 162 10.54 -2.53 -3.19
CA ILE A 162 9.61 -1.39 -3.04
C ILE A 162 10.11 -0.15 -3.79
N LEU A 163 11.43 0.04 -3.87
CA LEU A 163 12.03 1.14 -4.63
C LEU A 163 11.85 0.93 -6.13
N ASP A 164 12.18 -0.24 -6.66
CA ASP A 164 12.01 -0.57 -8.09
C ASP A 164 10.56 -0.30 -8.54
N VAL A 165 9.58 -0.77 -7.77
CA VAL A 165 8.15 -0.52 -8.06
C VAL A 165 7.80 0.97 -7.97
N ALA A 166 8.42 1.72 -7.07
CA ALA A 166 8.20 3.16 -6.98
C ALA A 166 8.82 3.93 -8.15
N ASP A 167 9.95 3.49 -8.69
CA ASP A 167 10.52 4.08 -9.92
C ASP A 167 9.57 3.83 -11.11
N ASP A 168 9.04 2.61 -11.24
CA ASP A 168 8.08 2.27 -12.31
C ASP A 168 6.75 3.04 -12.21
N LEU A 169 6.36 3.45 -11.00
CA LEU A 169 5.15 4.25 -10.76
C LEU A 169 5.29 5.72 -11.16
N GLY A 170 6.51 6.25 -11.27
CA GLY A 170 6.78 7.66 -11.55
C GLY A 170 6.05 8.59 -10.56
N ASP A 171 5.32 9.58 -11.08
CA ASP A 171 4.61 10.61 -10.29
C ASP A 171 3.56 10.06 -9.31
N ALA A 172 3.14 8.79 -9.48
CA ALA A 172 2.22 8.13 -8.56
C ALA A 172 2.91 7.67 -7.26
N ALA A 173 4.24 7.73 -7.16
CA ALA A 173 4.99 7.41 -5.96
C ALA A 173 5.78 8.62 -5.44
N TYR A 174 5.93 8.69 -4.12
CA TYR A 174 6.83 9.64 -3.45
C TYR A 174 7.61 8.90 -2.37
N ARG A 175 8.87 9.28 -2.19
CA ARG A 175 9.80 8.62 -1.27
C ARG A 175 10.17 9.54 -0.12
N VAL A 176 10.18 9.01 1.09
CA VAL A 176 10.70 9.66 2.28
C VAL A 176 11.64 8.70 3.02
N HIS A 177 12.62 9.26 3.70
CA HIS A 177 13.55 8.51 4.53
C HIS A 177 13.39 8.92 6.00
N TYR A 178 13.15 7.95 6.87
CA TYR A 178 12.85 8.16 8.29
C TYR A 178 13.90 9.04 8.98
N ASP A 179 15.18 8.70 8.80
CA ASP A 179 16.26 9.35 9.53
C ASP A 179 16.43 10.81 9.10
N GLU A 180 16.11 11.13 7.84
CA GLU A 180 16.14 12.51 7.31
C GLU A 180 15.04 13.37 7.94
N TYR A 181 13.78 12.95 7.88
CA TYR A 181 12.69 13.78 8.37
C TYR A 181 12.59 13.84 9.89
N VAL A 182 13.19 12.87 10.60
CA VAL A 182 13.32 12.95 12.06
C VAL A 182 14.40 13.94 12.47
N ALA A 183 15.51 13.99 11.73
CA ALA A 183 16.58 14.97 11.98
C ALA A 183 16.15 16.39 11.58
N ASP A 184 15.49 16.54 10.43
CA ASP A 184 14.99 17.80 9.90
C ASP A 184 13.58 17.64 9.30
N PRO A 185 12.52 18.01 10.06
CA PRO A 185 11.15 17.93 9.59
C PRO A 185 10.83 18.79 8.37
N SER A 186 11.67 19.79 8.03
CA SER A 186 11.46 20.64 6.86
C SER A 186 11.57 19.88 5.53
N THR A 187 12.29 18.75 5.53
CA THR A 187 12.39 17.83 4.39
C THR A 187 11.03 17.27 3.95
N LEU A 188 10.03 17.26 4.84
CA LEU A 188 8.67 16.82 4.51
C LEU A 188 7.91 17.83 3.66
N ALA A 189 8.34 19.09 3.56
CA ALA A 189 7.59 20.12 2.81
C ALA A 189 7.31 19.71 1.35
N ALA A 190 8.28 19.06 0.69
CA ALA A 190 8.10 18.56 -0.67
C ALA A 190 7.12 17.38 -0.76
N MET A 191 7.08 16.50 0.26
CA MET A 191 6.06 15.45 0.37
C MET A 191 4.67 16.08 0.50
N TYR A 192 4.49 17.07 1.38
CA TYR A 192 3.21 17.77 1.57
C TYR A 192 2.74 18.44 0.27
N ALA A 193 3.65 19.11 -0.45
CA ALA A 193 3.36 19.67 -1.77
C ALA A 193 2.89 18.60 -2.77
N TRP A 194 3.55 17.44 -2.82
CA TRP A 194 3.13 16.32 -3.67
C TRP A 194 1.78 15.73 -3.25
N LEU A 195 1.48 15.68 -1.95
CA LEU A 195 0.17 15.24 -1.44
C LEU A 195 -0.95 16.22 -1.82
N GLY A 196 -0.61 17.50 -2.07
CA GLY A 196 -1.53 18.60 -2.30
C GLY A 196 -1.98 19.29 -1.02
N GLU A 197 -1.19 19.19 0.06
CA GLU A 197 -1.52 19.68 1.39
C GLU A 197 -0.51 20.75 1.84
N PRO A 198 -0.91 21.72 2.67
CA PRO A 198 0.00 22.72 3.21
C PRO A 198 0.98 22.09 4.20
N TYR A 199 2.24 22.53 4.16
CA TYR A 199 3.22 22.18 5.18
C TYR A 199 3.10 23.14 6.38
N ASP A 200 2.71 22.60 7.53
CA ASP A 200 2.69 23.30 8.82
C ASP A 200 3.72 22.64 9.76
N GLU A 201 4.86 23.31 9.92
CA GLU A 201 5.97 22.79 10.73
C GLU A 201 5.58 22.61 12.20
N GLU A 202 4.75 23.49 12.75
CA GLU A 202 4.31 23.40 14.15
C GLU A 202 3.46 22.14 14.35
N GLN A 203 2.49 21.91 13.46
CA GLN A 203 1.65 20.70 13.49
C GLN A 203 2.48 19.42 13.29
N VAL A 204 3.43 19.43 12.37
CA VAL A 204 4.34 18.30 12.11
C VAL A 204 5.15 17.98 13.37
N ARG A 205 5.79 18.98 13.98
CA ARG A 205 6.58 18.80 15.21
C ARG A 205 5.71 18.32 16.38
N ALA A 206 4.50 18.87 16.54
CA ALA A 206 3.56 18.41 17.56
C ALA A 206 3.18 16.93 17.36
N THR A 207 2.97 16.50 16.11
CA THR A 207 2.67 15.09 15.80
C THR A 207 3.85 14.18 16.07
N MET A 208 5.08 14.62 15.75
CA MET A 208 6.32 13.88 16.03
C MET A 208 6.63 13.74 17.51
N ALA A 209 6.17 14.68 18.35
CA ALA A 209 6.32 14.61 19.80
C ALA A 209 5.41 13.55 20.46
N VAL A 210 4.35 13.11 19.77
CA VAL A 210 3.50 12.01 20.23
C VAL A 210 4.22 10.68 20.01
N ARG A 211 4.19 9.80 21.01
CA ARG A 211 4.76 8.46 20.86
C ARG A 211 3.92 7.60 19.92
N HIS A 212 4.49 7.22 18.79
CA HIS A 212 3.89 6.32 17.80
C HIS A 212 4.51 4.93 17.91
N SER A 213 3.67 3.89 17.99
CA SER A 213 4.06 2.49 18.30
C SER A 213 4.49 2.30 19.76
N THR A 214 3.84 1.35 20.43
CA THR A 214 4.29 0.78 21.72
C THR A 214 5.37 -0.26 21.51
#